data_AF-A0A350W815-F1
#
_entry.id   AF-A0A350W815-F1
#
_cell.length_a   1.000
_cell.length_b   1.000
_cell.length_c   1.000
_cell.angle_alpha   90.00
_cell.angle_beta   90.00
_cell.angle_gamma   90.00
#
_symmetry.space_group_name_H-M   'P 1'
#
loop_
_entity.id
_entity.type
_entity.pdbx_description
1 polymer ?
#
loop_
_entity_poly.entity_id
_entity_poly.type
_entity_poly.pdbx_seq_one_letter_code
_entity_poly.pdbx_strand_id
1 'polypeptide(L)'
;MFSIKNNDKYELIIKNSKFISLIFRVYSKDEVNDILYSIKKEYPNATHYCYGYVIDSDIRANDDNEPSGTAGYPILNQITSNYLNYTLIVVIRYFGGIKLGVGPLTRTYAKVAREVIRDNNIIELEKGYDIDIIFNYNDIKDVDYILGNSRIINKSFDENITYNVYVNKSVLDKLSKYNTIINKEIYIEKE
;
A
#
# COMPACT_ATOMS: atom_id res chain seq x y z
N MET A 1 -11.69 1.31 -8.18
CA MET A 1 -10.82 0.82 -7.09
C MET A 1 -10.04 2.03 -6.59
N PHE A 2 -9.60 2.04 -5.33
CA PHE A 2 -8.97 3.21 -4.75
C PHE A 2 -7.64 2.85 -4.08
N SER A 3 -6.84 3.84 -3.74
CA SER A 3 -5.66 3.72 -2.87
C SER A 3 -5.57 4.98 -2.01
N ILE A 4 -4.65 5.00 -1.06
CA ILE A 4 -4.23 6.24 -0.43
C ILE A 4 -3.15 6.96 -1.25
N LYS A 5 -3.08 8.29 -1.12
CA LYS A 5 -2.05 9.13 -1.74
C LYS A 5 -0.79 9.23 -0.87
N ASN A 6 -0.97 9.52 0.41
CA ASN A 6 0.10 9.73 1.38
C ASN A 6 -0.06 8.81 2.58
N ASN A 7 1.05 8.53 3.26
CA ASN A 7 1.01 7.84 4.55
C ASN A 7 0.36 8.76 5.60
N ASP A 8 -0.38 8.17 6.55
CA ASP A 8 -1.06 8.93 7.61
C ASP A 8 -1.06 8.15 8.93
N LYS A 9 -1.43 8.84 10.01
CA LYS A 9 -1.51 8.27 11.35
C LYS A 9 -2.74 8.75 12.13
N TYR A 10 -3.21 7.88 13.00
CA TYR A 10 -4.26 8.18 13.97
C TYR A 10 -3.96 7.52 15.31
N GLU A 11 -4.22 8.22 16.42
CA GLU A 11 -3.98 7.71 17.76
C GLU A 11 -5.26 7.75 18.61
N LEU A 12 -5.44 6.72 19.44
CA LEU A 12 -6.53 6.63 20.40
C LEU A 12 -6.03 6.02 21.71
N ILE A 13 -6.42 6.63 22.84
CA ILE A 13 -6.21 6.06 24.17
C ILE A 13 -7.57 5.67 24.75
N ILE A 14 -7.70 4.41 25.19
CA ILE A 14 -8.92 3.89 25.81
C ILE A 14 -8.56 2.89 26.91
N LYS A 15 -9.14 3.05 28.11
CA LYS A 15 -8.84 2.21 29.29
C LYS A 15 -7.33 2.03 29.49
N ASN A 16 -6.59 3.13 29.45
CA ASN A 16 -5.12 3.22 29.53
C ASN A 16 -4.33 2.51 28.41
N SER A 17 -5.00 1.80 27.50
CA SER A 17 -4.34 1.21 26.33
C SER A 17 -4.22 2.26 25.23
N LYS A 18 -3.02 2.40 24.65
CA LYS A 18 -2.76 3.29 23.51
C LYS A 18 -2.76 2.48 22.21
N PHE A 19 -3.50 2.95 21.22
CA PHE A 19 -3.55 2.42 19.87
C PHE A 19 -3.05 3.48 18.91
N ILE A 20 -2.11 3.11 18.03
CA ILE A 20 -1.54 3.96 17.00
C ILE A 20 -1.77 3.24 15.67
N SER A 21 -2.64 3.78 14.84
CA SER A 21 -2.93 3.28 13.51
C SER A 21 -2.09 4.06 12.50
N LEU A 22 -1.37 3.34 11.65
CA LEU A 22 -0.54 3.86 10.58
C LEU A 22 -1.03 3.27 9.27
N ILE A 23 -1.17 4.10 8.24
CA ILE A 23 -1.57 3.67 6.89
C ILE A 23 -0.46 3.97 5.89
N PHE A 24 -0.17 3.02 5.02
CA PHE A 24 0.91 3.09 4.03
C PHE A 24 0.44 2.63 2.65
N ARG A 25 0.96 3.30 1.62
CA ARG A 25 0.85 2.80 0.25
C ARG A 25 1.98 1.79 0.00
N VAL A 26 1.63 0.59 -0.47
CA VAL A 26 2.57 -0.53 -0.66
C VAL A 26 2.28 -1.28 -1.96
N TYR A 27 3.32 -1.69 -2.67
CA TYR A 27 3.23 -2.36 -3.97
C TYR A 27 3.72 -3.81 -3.94
N SER A 28 4.36 -4.22 -2.84
CA SER A 28 4.87 -5.58 -2.69
C SER A 28 4.85 -6.05 -1.24
N LYS A 29 4.94 -7.37 -1.06
CA LYS A 29 5.08 -7.98 0.25
C LYS A 29 6.42 -7.62 0.92
N ASP A 30 7.47 -7.40 0.15
CA ASP A 30 8.78 -7.03 0.69
C ASP A 30 8.73 -5.62 1.29
N GLU A 31 8.08 -4.67 0.61
CA GLU A 31 7.82 -3.33 1.18
C GLU A 31 7.03 -3.42 2.50
N VAL A 32 6.03 -4.30 2.60
CA VAL A 32 5.30 -4.54 3.85
C VAL A 32 6.24 -5.01 4.96
N ASN A 33 7.14 -5.95 4.67
CA ASN A 33 8.10 -6.47 5.65
C ASN A 33 9.08 -5.38 6.12
N ASP A 34 9.59 -4.56 5.19
CA ASP A 34 10.51 -3.46 5.49
C ASP A 34 9.85 -2.37 6.36
N ILE A 35 8.58 -2.06 6.06
CA ILE A 35 7.78 -1.13 6.86
C ILE A 35 7.55 -1.71 8.26
N LEU A 36 7.14 -2.98 8.38
CA LEU A 36 6.93 -3.63 9.68
C LEU A 36 8.21 -3.64 10.52
N TYR A 37 9.36 -3.91 9.90
CA TYR A 37 10.66 -3.86 10.57
C TYR A 37 10.98 -2.44 11.06
N SER A 38 10.72 -1.42 10.25
CA SER A 38 10.93 -0.02 10.60
C SER A 38 10.02 0.45 11.74
N ILE A 39 8.74 0.08 11.69
CA ILE A 39 7.75 0.37 12.75
C ILE A 39 8.18 -0.20 14.09
N LYS A 40 8.69 -1.45 14.12
CA LYS A 40 9.18 -2.07 15.36
C LYS A 40 10.37 -1.32 15.99
N LYS A 41 11.17 -0.64 15.17
CA LYS A 41 12.25 0.24 15.64
C LYS A 41 11.74 1.58 16.15
N GLU A 42 10.81 2.20 15.43
CA GLU A 42 10.24 3.51 15.78
C GLU A 42 9.35 3.44 17.03
N TYR A 43 8.63 2.34 17.19
CA TYR A 43 7.71 2.11 18.30
C TYR A 43 8.14 0.90 19.13
N PRO A 44 9.29 0.96 19.83
CA PRO A 44 9.80 -0.18 20.58
C PRO A 44 8.90 -0.52 21.78
N ASN A 45 8.93 -1.78 22.21
CA ASN A 45 8.18 -2.28 23.37
C ASN A 45 6.66 -2.17 23.27
N ALA A 46 6.10 -2.00 22.06
CA ALA A 46 4.66 -2.16 21.90
C ALA A 46 4.26 -3.62 22.19
N THR A 47 3.07 -3.80 22.72
CA THR A 47 2.54 -5.12 23.07
C THR A 47 2.19 -5.92 21.81
N HIS A 48 1.64 -5.24 20.79
CA HIS A 48 1.22 -5.86 19.53
C HIS A 48 1.40 -4.88 18.35
N TYR A 49 1.68 -5.43 17.17
CA TYR A 49 1.80 -4.79 15.85
C TYR A 49 0.88 -5.49 14.86
N CYS A 50 -0.44 -5.44 15.12
CA CYS A 50 -1.43 -6.08 14.28
C CYS A 50 -1.55 -5.34 12.94
N TYR A 51 -1.83 -6.04 11.85
CA TYR A 51 -1.94 -5.40 10.54
C TYR A 51 -2.91 -6.10 9.60
N GLY A 52 -3.30 -5.38 8.56
CA GLY A 52 -3.99 -5.91 7.39
C GLY A 52 -3.52 -5.18 6.14
N TYR A 53 -3.46 -5.88 5.00
CA TYR A 53 -3.13 -5.25 3.72
C TYR A 53 -3.88 -5.89 2.55
N VAL A 54 -3.99 -5.10 1.47
CA VAL A 54 -4.45 -5.54 0.15
C VAL A 54 -3.42 -5.06 -0.87
N ILE A 55 -2.82 -6.00 -1.61
CA ILE A 55 -1.94 -5.76 -2.75
C ILE A 55 -2.39 -6.68 -3.87
N ASP A 56 -3.15 -6.13 -4.81
CA ASP A 56 -3.84 -6.88 -5.87
C ASP A 56 -4.67 -8.04 -5.29
N SER A 57 -4.29 -9.27 -5.59
CA SER A 57 -4.94 -10.49 -5.07
C SER A 57 -4.34 -11.00 -3.76
N ASP A 58 -3.21 -10.44 -3.29
CA ASP A 58 -2.63 -10.78 -2.00
C ASP A 58 -3.30 -9.98 -0.89
N ILE A 59 -4.18 -10.68 -0.17
CA ILE A 59 -4.97 -10.16 0.93
C ILE A 59 -4.52 -10.87 2.20
N ARG A 60 -4.08 -10.10 3.21
CA ARG A 60 -3.58 -10.65 4.48
C ARG A 60 -4.05 -9.85 5.68
N ALA A 61 -4.19 -10.56 6.79
CA ALA A 61 -4.48 -10.04 8.12
C ALA A 61 -3.59 -10.77 9.13
N ASN A 62 -3.15 -10.07 10.18
CA ASN A 62 -2.33 -10.62 11.25
C ASN A 62 -2.70 -9.99 12.59
N ASP A 63 -2.97 -10.83 13.58
CA ASP A 63 -3.36 -10.42 14.93
C ASP A 63 -2.16 -10.16 15.87
N ASP A 64 -0.93 -10.52 15.50
CA ASP A 64 0.28 -10.40 16.31
C ASP A 64 0.10 -10.78 17.79
N ASN A 65 -0.31 -12.02 18.05
CA ASN A 65 -0.58 -12.56 19.40
C ASN A 65 -1.77 -11.92 20.15
N GLU A 66 -2.53 -11.01 19.55
CA GLU A 66 -3.89 -10.74 20.03
C GLU A 66 -4.76 -12.00 19.87
N PRO A 67 -5.89 -12.10 20.61
CA PRO A 67 -6.83 -13.18 20.40
C PRO A 67 -7.25 -13.28 18.92
N SER A 68 -7.29 -14.51 18.41
CA SER A 68 -7.53 -14.78 16.99
C SER A 68 -8.75 -14.04 16.44
N GLY A 69 -8.54 -13.32 15.35
CA GLY A 69 -9.54 -12.55 14.62
C GLY A 69 -10.01 -11.27 15.30
N THR A 70 -9.36 -10.83 16.38
CA THR A 70 -9.76 -9.61 17.10
C THR A 70 -9.07 -8.35 16.62
N ALA A 71 -8.01 -8.44 15.81
CA ALA A 71 -7.25 -7.27 15.37
C ALA A 71 -7.05 -7.23 13.85
N GLY A 72 -6.39 -8.23 13.27
CA GLY A 72 -6.02 -8.26 11.85
C GLY A 72 -7.23 -8.20 10.92
N TYR A 73 -8.25 -9.04 11.14
CA TYR A 73 -9.46 -9.01 10.31
C TYR A 73 -10.24 -7.69 10.43
N PRO A 74 -10.48 -7.14 11.64
CA PRO A 74 -11.06 -5.81 11.79
C PRO A 74 -10.33 -4.69 11.03
N ILE A 75 -9.00 -4.73 11.02
CA ILE A 75 -8.16 -3.80 10.26
C ILE A 75 -8.37 -4.01 8.75
N LEU A 76 -8.18 -5.24 8.27
CA LEU A 76 -8.33 -5.59 6.86
C LEU A 76 -9.72 -5.25 6.32
N ASN A 77 -10.76 -5.46 7.13
CA ASN A 77 -12.14 -5.14 6.75
C ASN A 77 -12.33 -3.65 6.46
N GLN A 78 -11.59 -2.74 7.12
CA GLN A 78 -11.67 -1.31 6.77
C GLN A 78 -11.01 -1.02 5.42
N ILE A 79 -9.95 -1.75 5.05
CA ILE A 79 -9.30 -1.61 3.74
C ILE A 79 -10.25 -2.10 2.65
N THR A 80 -10.79 -3.31 2.79
CA THR A 80 -11.64 -3.94 1.77
C THR A 80 -12.99 -3.26 1.63
N SER A 81 -13.62 -2.80 2.72
CA SER A 81 -14.91 -2.09 2.66
C SER A 81 -14.83 -0.73 1.96
N ASN A 82 -13.64 -0.11 1.95
CA ASN A 82 -13.36 1.13 1.25
C ASN A 82 -12.76 0.89 -0.16
N TYR A 83 -12.72 -0.36 -0.62
CA TYR A 83 -12.18 -0.76 -1.92
C TYR A 83 -10.73 -0.26 -2.16
N LEU A 84 -9.95 -0.18 -1.07
CA LEU A 84 -8.55 0.23 -1.11
C LEU A 84 -7.66 -0.94 -1.55
N ASN A 85 -6.80 -0.69 -2.52
CA ASN A 85 -5.72 -1.56 -2.97
C ASN A 85 -4.37 -0.85 -2.70
N TYR A 86 -3.27 -1.59 -2.80
CA TYR A 86 -1.92 -1.12 -2.49
C TYR A 86 -1.84 -0.44 -1.13
N THR A 87 -2.55 -0.98 -0.15
CA THR A 87 -2.76 -0.32 1.15
C THR A 87 -2.45 -1.30 2.26
N LEU A 88 -1.60 -0.85 3.19
CA LEU A 88 -1.26 -1.52 4.44
C LEU A 88 -1.75 -0.63 5.59
N ILE A 89 -2.46 -1.21 6.56
CA ILE A 89 -2.70 -0.57 7.86
C ILE A 89 -2.04 -1.40 8.94
N VAL A 90 -1.22 -0.75 9.78
CA VAL A 90 -0.60 -1.34 10.97
C VAL A 90 -1.15 -0.63 12.20
N VAL A 91 -1.70 -1.39 13.14
CA VAL A 91 -2.15 -0.87 14.43
C VAL A 91 -1.23 -1.38 15.53
N ILE A 92 -0.51 -0.43 16.12
CA ILE A 92 0.40 -0.64 17.23
C ILE A 92 -0.37 -0.46 18.52
N ARG A 93 -0.28 -1.42 19.43
CA ARG A 93 -0.95 -1.36 20.73
C ARG A 93 0.04 -1.40 21.87
N TYR A 94 -0.07 -0.45 22.78
CA TYR A 94 0.54 -0.50 24.11
C TYR A 94 -0.54 -0.85 25.14
N PHE A 95 -0.40 -1.98 25.83
CA PHE A 95 -1.37 -2.43 26.82
C PHE A 95 -1.32 -1.59 28.10
N GLY A 96 -2.49 -1.09 28.52
CA GLY A 96 -2.63 -0.20 29.67
C GLY A 96 -2.89 -0.86 31.03
N GLY A 97 -2.69 -2.17 31.16
CA GLY A 97 -2.97 -2.92 32.39
C GLY A 97 -4.44 -3.33 32.59
N ILE A 98 -5.38 -2.75 31.83
CA ILE A 98 -6.82 -3.07 31.92
C ILE A 98 -7.28 -3.80 30.66
N LYS A 99 -7.79 -5.03 30.81
CA LYS A 99 -8.34 -5.81 29.69
C LYS A 99 -9.60 -5.14 29.13
N LEU A 100 -9.67 -5.00 27.81
CA LEU A 100 -10.84 -4.46 27.11
C LEU A 100 -11.97 -5.49 26.97
N GLY A 101 -11.64 -6.79 26.96
CA GLY A 101 -12.54 -7.85 26.52
C GLY A 101 -12.60 -7.95 24.99
N VAL A 102 -12.98 -9.12 24.46
CA VAL A 102 -12.95 -9.44 23.03
C VAL A 102 -13.72 -8.42 22.19
N GLY A 103 -15.00 -8.17 22.51
CA GLY A 103 -15.84 -7.25 21.73
C GLY A 103 -15.32 -5.81 21.66
N PRO A 104 -15.04 -5.15 22.80
CA PRO A 104 -14.47 -3.81 22.80
C PRO A 104 -13.09 -3.72 22.13
N LEU A 105 -12.26 -4.78 22.24
CA LEU A 105 -10.97 -4.84 21.56
C LEU A 105 -11.15 -4.83 20.05
N THR A 106 -11.97 -5.75 19.52
CA THR A 106 -12.31 -5.82 18.09
C THR A 106 -12.84 -4.51 17.54
N ARG A 107 -13.78 -3.87 18.27
CA ARG A 107 -14.32 -2.57 17.87
C ARG A 107 -13.28 -1.45 17.89
N THR A 108 -12.32 -1.51 18.81
CA THR A 108 -11.27 -0.50 18.91
C THR A 108 -10.31 -0.62 17.73
N TYR A 109 -9.87 -1.83 17.35
CA TYR A 109 -9.07 -2.05 16.14
C TYR A 109 -9.78 -1.57 14.88
N ALA A 110 -11.04 -1.96 14.69
CA ALA A 110 -11.84 -1.48 13.55
C ALA A 110 -11.98 0.05 13.55
N LYS A 111 -12.14 0.67 14.73
CA LYS A 111 -12.25 2.13 14.84
C LYS A 111 -10.96 2.81 14.41
N VAL A 112 -9.82 2.50 15.03
CA VAL A 112 -8.56 3.19 14.71
C VAL A 112 -8.10 2.95 13.27
N ALA A 113 -8.40 1.77 12.71
CA ALA A 113 -8.16 1.49 11.28
C ALA A 113 -9.07 2.31 10.36
N ARG A 114 -10.28 2.65 10.78
CA ARG A 114 -11.18 3.53 10.00
C ARG A 114 -10.71 4.98 10.07
N GLU A 115 -10.40 5.48 11.26
CA GLU A 115 -10.07 6.89 11.47
C GLU A 115 -8.75 7.32 10.80
N VAL A 116 -7.87 6.37 10.46
CA VAL A 116 -6.66 6.66 9.69
C VAL A 116 -6.93 6.79 8.18
N ILE A 117 -8.06 6.28 7.69
CA ILE A 117 -8.50 6.45 6.30
C ILE A 117 -9.25 7.78 6.22
N ARG A 118 -8.63 8.80 5.61
CA ARG A 118 -9.23 10.12 5.41
C ARG A 118 -9.65 10.32 3.97
N ASP A 119 -10.86 10.82 3.75
CA ASP A 119 -11.43 11.02 2.40
C ASP A 119 -10.54 11.88 1.50
N ASN A 120 -9.90 12.91 2.06
CA ASN A 120 -8.99 13.79 1.32
C ASN A 120 -7.65 13.14 0.94
N ASN A 121 -7.41 11.91 1.36
CA ASN A 121 -6.22 11.12 1.07
C ASN A 121 -6.52 9.93 0.15
N ILE A 122 -7.77 9.74 -0.28
CA ILE A 122 -8.16 8.66 -1.19
C ILE A 122 -8.00 9.13 -2.64
N ILE A 123 -7.40 8.27 -3.47
CA ILE A 123 -7.24 8.47 -4.91
C ILE A 123 -7.88 7.33 -5.68
N GLU A 124 -8.39 7.63 -6.88
CA GLU A 124 -8.92 6.63 -7.79
C GLU A 124 -7.78 5.91 -8.52
N LEU A 125 -7.93 4.61 -8.70
CA LEU A 125 -7.05 3.81 -9.53
C LEU A 125 -7.78 3.38 -10.80
N GLU A 126 -7.05 3.42 -11.93
CA GLU A 126 -7.48 2.82 -13.20
C GLU A 126 -6.65 1.58 -13.55
N LYS A 127 -7.12 0.80 -14.52
CA LYS A 127 -6.35 -0.34 -15.04
C LYS A 127 -5.12 0.19 -15.78
N GLY A 128 -3.96 -0.40 -15.49
CA GLY A 128 -2.71 -0.13 -16.16
C GLY A 128 -1.88 -1.38 -16.37
N TYR A 129 -0.66 -1.17 -16.83
CA TYR A 129 0.27 -2.23 -17.22
C TYR A 129 1.64 -1.94 -16.63
N ASP A 130 2.21 -2.95 -15.99
CA ASP A 130 3.64 -3.02 -15.67
C ASP A 130 4.34 -3.50 -16.93
N ILE A 131 5.17 -2.66 -17.53
CA ILE A 131 5.85 -2.95 -18.79
C ILE A 131 7.35 -2.69 -18.69
N ASP A 132 8.11 -3.44 -19.47
CA ASP A 132 9.47 -3.10 -19.84
C ASP A 132 9.47 -2.58 -21.28
N ILE A 133 9.94 -1.34 -21.46
CA ILE A 133 10.15 -0.76 -22.78
C ILE A 133 11.65 -0.67 -23.06
N ILE A 134 12.04 -1.20 -24.22
CA ILE A 134 13.43 -1.32 -24.67
C ILE A 134 13.62 -0.46 -25.93
N PHE A 135 14.59 0.45 -25.90
CA PHE A 135 14.82 1.43 -26.96
C PHE A 135 16.26 1.94 -26.99
N ASN A 136 16.63 2.64 -28.06
CA ASN A 136 17.99 3.17 -28.24
C ASN A 136 18.17 4.53 -27.54
N TYR A 137 19.42 4.92 -27.26
CA TYR A 137 19.75 6.22 -26.66
C TYR A 137 19.21 7.45 -27.43
N ASN A 138 19.05 7.33 -28.76
CA ASN A 138 18.51 8.41 -29.57
C ASN A 138 17.02 8.69 -29.30
N ASP A 139 16.29 7.71 -28.76
CA ASP A 139 14.85 7.78 -28.55
C ASP A 139 14.46 8.25 -27.13
N ILE A 140 15.44 8.48 -26.24
CA ILE A 140 15.19 8.88 -24.84
C ILE A 140 14.18 10.02 -24.73
N LYS A 141 14.37 11.09 -25.50
CA LYS A 141 13.51 12.28 -25.42
C LYS A 141 12.07 11.98 -25.83
N ASP A 142 11.89 11.12 -26.83
CA ASP A 142 10.56 10.76 -27.32
C ASP A 142 9.87 9.81 -26.34
N VAL A 143 10.59 8.82 -25.82
CA VAL A 143 10.06 7.89 -24.81
C VAL A 143 9.70 8.64 -23.52
N ASP A 144 10.60 9.48 -22.98
CA ASP A 144 10.31 10.29 -21.79
C ASP A 144 9.12 11.23 -22.03
N TYR A 145 8.97 11.79 -23.24
CA TYR A 145 7.80 12.61 -23.60
C TYR A 145 6.50 11.82 -23.62
N ILE A 146 6.50 10.61 -24.21
CA ILE A 146 5.31 9.74 -24.26
C ILE A 146 4.92 9.27 -22.85
N LEU A 147 5.91 8.95 -22.01
CA LEU A 147 5.68 8.51 -20.64
C LEU A 147 5.09 9.62 -19.76
N GLY A 148 5.46 10.88 -19.99
CA GLY A 148 4.95 12.01 -19.21
C GLY A 148 5.16 11.81 -17.71
N ASN A 149 4.08 11.74 -16.94
CA ASN A 149 4.10 11.53 -15.48
C ASN A 149 3.97 10.05 -15.06
N SER A 150 4.09 9.11 -16.00
CA SER A 150 4.01 7.67 -15.72
C SER A 150 5.05 7.27 -14.66
N ARG A 151 4.66 6.36 -13.76
CA ARG A 151 5.54 5.94 -12.67
C ARG A 151 6.65 5.04 -13.22
N ILE A 152 7.89 5.52 -13.13
CA ILE A 152 9.08 4.75 -13.49
C ILE A 152 9.58 4.00 -12.26
N ILE A 153 9.69 2.68 -12.37
CA ILE A 153 10.14 1.80 -11.30
C ILE A 153 11.65 1.62 -11.36
N ASN A 154 12.19 1.44 -12.57
CA ASN A 154 13.63 1.27 -12.78
C ASN A 154 14.05 1.73 -14.18
N LYS A 155 15.32 2.10 -14.32
CA LYS A 155 15.97 2.39 -15.60
C LYS A 155 17.31 1.64 -15.67
N SER A 156 17.54 0.86 -16.73
CA SER A 156 18.84 0.28 -17.07
C SER A 156 19.40 0.91 -18.33
N PHE A 157 20.70 1.14 -18.37
CA PHE A 157 21.42 1.78 -19.47
C PHE A 157 22.58 0.88 -19.91
N ASP A 158 22.27 -0.07 -20.79
CA ASP A 158 23.23 -1.00 -21.37
C ASP A 158 23.43 -0.67 -22.87
N GLU A 159 23.58 -1.68 -23.75
CA GLU A 159 23.58 -1.46 -25.21
C GLU A 159 22.28 -0.79 -25.68
N ASN A 160 21.16 -1.25 -25.13
CA ASN A 160 19.86 -0.61 -25.22
C ASN A 160 19.44 -0.09 -23.83
N ILE A 161 18.56 0.89 -23.83
CA ILE A 161 17.94 1.41 -22.61
C ILE A 161 16.68 0.60 -22.35
N THR A 162 16.50 0.20 -21.10
CA THR A 162 15.29 -0.48 -20.63
C THR A 162 14.68 0.32 -19.50
N TYR A 163 13.44 0.76 -19.66
CA TYR A 163 12.66 1.34 -18.56
C TYR A 163 11.59 0.36 -18.11
N ASN A 164 11.53 0.07 -16.81
CA ASN A 164 10.37 -0.56 -16.19
C ASN A 164 9.41 0.52 -15.70
N VAL A 165 8.19 0.54 -16.24
CA VAL A 165 7.24 1.65 -16.06
C VAL A 165 5.81 1.15 -15.91
N TYR A 166 5.01 1.92 -15.17
CA TYR A 166 3.58 1.69 -15.03
C TYR A 166 2.81 2.69 -15.87
N VAL A 167 2.04 2.19 -16.84
CA VAL A 167 1.35 3.01 -17.85
C VAL A 167 -0.12 2.62 -18.00
N ASN A 168 -0.98 3.57 -18.34
CA ASN A 168 -2.34 3.24 -18.77
C ASN A 168 -2.36 2.76 -20.22
N LYS A 169 -3.54 2.30 -20.67
CA LYS A 169 -3.72 1.78 -22.03
C LYS A 169 -3.37 2.80 -23.11
N SER A 170 -3.72 4.07 -22.91
CA SER A 170 -3.46 5.16 -23.86
C SER A 170 -1.96 5.39 -24.07
N VAL A 171 -1.17 5.41 -22.99
CA VAL A 171 0.29 5.53 -23.07
C VAL A 171 0.91 4.27 -23.67
N LEU A 172 0.47 3.08 -23.26
CA LEU A 172 0.93 1.82 -23.85
C LEU A 172 0.76 1.79 -25.38
N ASP A 173 -0.39 2.23 -25.88
CA ASP A 173 -0.66 2.23 -27.32
C ASP A 173 0.25 3.20 -28.09
N LYS A 174 0.64 4.33 -27.47
CA LYS A 174 1.62 5.29 -28.06
C LYS A 174 3.04 4.72 -28.11
N LEU A 175 3.37 3.78 -27.22
CA LEU A 175 4.67 3.10 -27.18
C LEU A 175 4.79 1.93 -28.16
N SER A 176 3.73 1.63 -28.93
CA SER A 176 3.66 0.47 -29.85
C SER A 176 4.77 0.39 -30.91
N LYS A 177 5.47 1.50 -31.20
CA LYS A 177 6.63 1.53 -32.11
C LYS A 177 7.94 1.04 -31.48
N TYR A 178 7.98 0.89 -30.16
CA TYR A 178 9.13 0.40 -29.40
C TYR A 178 8.94 -1.05 -28.98
N ASN A 179 10.04 -1.74 -28.69
CA ASN A 179 9.98 -3.08 -28.15
C ASN A 179 9.45 -3.02 -26.71
N THR A 180 8.22 -3.49 -26.50
CA THR A 180 7.52 -3.41 -25.23
C THR A 180 7.09 -4.81 -24.77
N ILE A 181 7.41 -5.16 -23.53
CA ILE A 181 7.04 -6.41 -22.87
C ILE A 181 6.05 -6.07 -21.76
N ILE A 182 4.88 -6.71 -21.75
CA ILE A 182 3.90 -6.57 -20.67
C ILE A 182 4.20 -7.64 -19.62
N ASN A 183 4.62 -7.21 -18.43
CA ASN A 183 4.94 -8.09 -17.32
C ASN A 183 3.67 -8.58 -16.62
N LYS A 184 2.75 -7.65 -16.33
CA LYS A 184 1.44 -7.94 -15.72
C LYS A 184 0.48 -6.75 -15.85
N GLU A 185 -0.81 -7.05 -15.74
CA GLU A 185 -1.83 -6.03 -15.49
C GLU A 185 -1.77 -5.58 -14.02
N ILE A 186 -1.93 -4.28 -13.80
CA ILE A 186 -1.90 -3.65 -12.48
C ILE A 186 -2.98 -2.57 -12.40
N TYR A 187 -3.10 -1.93 -11.24
CA TYR A 187 -3.84 -0.69 -11.08
C TYR A 187 -2.86 0.48 -10.87
N ILE A 188 -3.15 1.62 -11.49
CA ILE A 188 -2.29 2.80 -11.42
C ILE A 188 -3.08 4.05 -11.01
N GLU A 189 -2.34 5.05 -10.55
CA GLU A 189 -2.71 6.47 -10.55
C GLU A 189 -3.69 6.86 -11.65
N LYS A 190 -4.99 7.07 -11.40
CA LYS A 190 -5.83 7.72 -12.41
C LYS A 190 -5.50 9.20 -12.43
N GLU A 191 -5.09 9.70 -13.60
CA GLU A 191 -4.80 11.13 -13.83
C GLU A 191 -6.03 12.04 -13.68
#